data_AF-A0A3A0FBH5-F1
#
_entry.id   AF-A0A3A0FBH5-F1
#
_cell.length_a   1.000
_cell.length_b   1.000
_cell.length_c   1.000
_cell.angle_alpha   90.00
_cell.angle_beta   90.00
_cell.angle_gamma   90.00
#
_symmetry.space_group_name_H-M   'P 1'
#
loop_
_entity.id
_entity.type
_entity.pdbx_description
1 polymer ?
#
loop_
_entity_poly.entity_id
_entity_poly.type
_entity_poly.pdbx_seq_one_letter_code
_entity_poly.pdbx_strand_id
1 'polypeptide(L)'
;MTAPQRCIASHAAPSDYAPTCRVLLAKLGYALLPPEEAPQPDVRIVREERIGEATEPAVPLIVLTSGRIERVGDPRITGRVKRPAGLHEIYKLLQTALEPNPRAVPRVPARLAGRALGDDGQHWELVVESLSENGCLVSGEQLPPFDAAFTLTVEMPWGERISVPADVAYEQGDRLGLVFHGITLGARRQLAKLVVKLLERL
;
A
#
# COMPACT_ATOMS: atom_id res chain seq x y z
N MET A 1 16.89 -5.95 -5.08
CA MET A 1 17.12 -5.22 -3.81
C MET A 1 15.78 -5.12 -3.11
N THR A 2 15.61 -5.75 -1.96
CA THR A 2 14.42 -5.59 -1.11
C THR A 2 14.32 -4.12 -0.70
N ALA A 3 13.14 -3.51 -0.85
CA ALA A 3 12.92 -2.15 -0.39
C ALA A 3 13.27 -2.03 1.11
N PRO A 4 13.82 -0.90 1.58
CA PRO A 4 14.15 -0.73 2.99
C PRO A 4 12.88 -0.91 3.82
N GLN A 5 12.93 -1.88 4.74
CA GLN A 5 11.82 -2.19 5.64
C GLN A 5 11.72 -1.09 6.70
N ARG A 6 10.54 -0.47 6.84
CA ARG A 6 10.25 0.53 7.88
C ARG A 6 10.02 -0.18 9.21
N CYS A 7 10.66 0.30 10.26
CA CYS A 7 10.62 -0.29 11.59
C CYS A 7 9.50 0.34 12.42
N ILE A 8 8.49 -0.45 12.80
CA ILE A 8 7.31 0.01 13.54
C ILE A 8 7.27 -0.67 14.91
N ALA A 9 7.42 0.09 15.98
CA ALA A 9 7.29 -0.42 17.34
C ALA A 9 5.81 -0.56 17.71
N SER A 10 5.34 -1.80 17.89
CA SER A 10 3.96 -2.13 18.22
C SER A 10 3.81 -2.49 19.70
N HIS A 11 3.24 -1.59 20.49
CA HIS A 11 2.84 -1.82 21.90
C HIS A 11 1.47 -2.51 22.02
N ALA A 12 0.86 -2.86 20.88
CA ALA A 12 -0.41 -3.54 20.77
C ALA A 12 -0.26 -5.06 20.61
N ALA A 13 -1.21 -5.81 21.15
CA ALA A 13 -1.27 -7.26 21.02
C ALA A 13 -1.69 -7.66 19.59
N PRO A 14 -1.39 -8.89 19.12
CA PRO A 14 -1.85 -9.36 17.82
C PRO A 14 -3.37 -9.26 17.61
N SER A 15 -4.16 -9.46 18.67
CA SER A 15 -5.63 -9.35 18.66
C SER A 15 -6.17 -7.92 18.53
N ASP A 16 -5.33 -6.91 18.72
CA ASP A 16 -5.70 -5.51 18.50
C ASP A 16 -5.73 -5.15 16.99
N TYR A 17 -5.29 -6.06 16.12
CA TYR A 17 -5.32 -5.94 14.66
C TYR A 17 -6.38 -6.86 14.06
N ALA A 18 -6.96 -6.45 12.92
CA ALA A 18 -7.81 -7.33 12.13
C ALA A 18 -6.99 -8.54 11.62
N PRO A 19 -7.64 -9.68 11.32
CA PRO A 19 -6.97 -10.85 10.77
C PRO A 19 -6.09 -10.48 9.57
N THR A 20 -4.92 -11.11 9.44
CA THR A 20 -3.92 -10.90 8.37
C THR A 20 -3.25 -9.51 8.33
N CYS A 21 -3.77 -8.48 9.00
CA CYS A 21 -3.26 -7.10 8.92
C CYS A 21 -1.75 -7.00 9.15
N ARG A 22 -1.22 -7.62 10.22
CA ARG A 22 0.22 -7.64 10.52
C ARG A 22 1.05 -8.29 9.41
N VAL A 23 0.55 -9.39 8.84
CA VAL A 23 1.20 -10.11 7.74
C VAL A 23 1.25 -9.24 6.48
N LEU A 24 0.14 -8.57 6.16
CA LEU A 24 0.06 -7.70 4.98
C LEU A 24 0.92 -6.44 5.12
N LEU A 25 1.00 -5.86 6.32
CA LEU A 25 1.91 -4.74 6.61
C LEU A 25 3.37 -5.14 6.41
N ALA A 26 3.79 -6.33 6.87
CA ALA A 26 5.14 -6.84 6.64
C ALA A 26 5.46 -6.97 5.15
N LYS A 27 4.51 -7.49 4.35
CA LYS A 27 4.62 -7.61 2.88
C LYS A 27 4.70 -6.25 2.17
N LEU A 28 4.06 -5.22 2.75
CA LEU A 28 4.15 -3.83 2.29
C LEU A 28 5.42 -3.11 2.77
N GLY A 29 6.32 -3.81 3.47
CA GLY A 29 7.59 -3.26 3.94
C GLY A 29 7.53 -2.61 5.32
N TYR A 30 6.47 -2.84 6.12
CA TYR A 30 6.36 -2.33 7.49
C TYR A 30 6.56 -3.47 8.50
N ALA A 31 7.70 -3.50 9.18
CA ALA A 31 7.98 -4.46 10.23
C ALA A 31 7.29 -4.04 11.54
N LEU A 32 6.28 -4.78 11.97
CA LEU A 32 5.68 -4.57 13.29
C LEU A 32 6.43 -5.40 14.33
N LEU A 33 7.32 -4.75 15.07
CA LEU A 33 8.18 -5.36 16.06
C LEU A 33 7.72 -5.01 17.49
N PRO A 34 7.99 -5.88 18.48
CA PRO A 34 7.91 -5.49 19.89
C PRO A 34 8.78 -4.24 20.17
N PRO A 35 8.41 -3.38 21.12
CA PRO A 35 9.16 -2.16 21.43
C PRO A 35 10.63 -2.40 21.77
N GLU A 36 10.95 -3.50 22.43
CA GLU A 36 12.30 -3.93 22.80
C GLU A 36 13.17 -4.34 21.59
N GLU A 37 12.55 -4.75 20.48
CA GLU A 37 13.22 -5.12 19.23
C GLU A 37 13.32 -3.94 18.25
N ALA A 38 12.68 -2.81 18.57
CA ALA A 38 12.64 -1.61 17.75
C ALA A 38 13.17 -0.38 18.52
N PRO A 39 14.50 -0.30 18.78
CA PRO A 39 15.09 0.79 19.56
C PRO A 39 15.07 2.14 18.84
N GLN A 40 14.89 2.15 17.52
CA GLN A 40 14.78 3.35 16.69
C GLN A 40 13.62 3.19 15.70
N PRO A 41 12.36 3.21 16.19
CA PRO A 41 11.22 3.01 15.32
C PRO A 41 10.94 4.28 14.50
N ASP A 42 10.55 4.10 13.24
CA ASP A 42 10.07 5.22 12.42
C ASP A 42 8.70 5.73 12.93
N VAL A 43 7.86 4.82 13.45
CA VAL A 43 6.53 5.09 14.04
C VAL A 43 6.25 4.11 15.18
N ARG A 44 5.47 4.53 16.19
CA ARG A 44 4.94 3.65 17.24
C ARG A 44 3.42 3.44 17.06
N ILE A 45 2.97 2.19 17.15
CA ILE A 45 1.55 1.84 17.27
C ILE A 45 1.27 1.48 18.74
N VAL A 46 0.41 2.25 19.39
CA VAL A 46 0.13 2.11 20.83
C VAL A 46 -1.33 1.90 21.11
N ARG A 47 -1.66 1.09 22.12
CA ARG A 47 -3.01 1.08 22.69
C ARG A 47 -3.24 2.39 23.43
N GLU A 48 -4.47 2.90 23.37
CA GLU A 48 -4.84 4.16 24.04
C GLU A 48 -4.45 4.18 25.53
N GLU A 49 -4.64 3.07 26.25
CA GLU A 49 -4.31 2.94 27.67
C GLU A 49 -2.81 2.81 27.96
N ARG A 50 -1.98 2.68 26.92
CA ARG A 50 -0.51 2.51 27.00
C ARG A 50 0.26 3.67 26.37
N ILE A 51 -0.39 4.81 26.07
CA ILE A 51 0.29 5.97 25.45
C ILE A 51 1.49 6.44 26.30
N GLY A 52 1.39 6.37 27.62
CA GLY A 52 2.46 6.76 28.55
C GLY A 52 3.74 5.93 28.43
N GLU A 53 3.67 4.73 27.82
CA GLU A 53 4.83 3.87 27.59
C GLU A 53 5.66 4.30 26.36
N ALA A 54 5.08 5.13 25.48
CA ALA A 54 5.82 5.78 24.40
C ALA A 54 6.45 7.07 24.93
N THR A 55 7.66 6.96 25.48
CA THR A 55 8.36 8.08 26.15
C THR A 55 9.16 8.96 25.19
N GLU A 56 9.46 8.50 23.97
CA GLU A 56 10.25 9.24 23.00
C GLU A 56 9.45 10.40 22.37
N PRO A 57 9.91 11.65 22.49
CA PRO A 57 9.11 12.82 22.11
C PRO A 57 9.02 13.05 20.60
N ALA A 58 9.93 12.50 19.79
CA ALA A 58 10.03 12.80 18.35
C ALA A 58 9.41 11.73 17.43
N VAL A 59 9.00 10.58 17.96
CA VAL A 59 8.46 9.48 17.15
C VAL A 59 6.94 9.62 17.02
N PRO A 60 6.39 9.63 15.78
CA PRO A 60 4.95 9.72 15.58
C PRO A 60 4.20 8.50 16.16
N LEU A 61 2.99 8.75 16.67
CA LEU A 61 2.14 7.76 17.31
C LEU A 61 0.87 7.48 16.48
N ILE A 62 0.58 6.21 16.27
CA ILE A 62 -0.72 5.73 15.82
C ILE A 62 -1.40 5.06 17.01
N VAL A 63 -2.56 5.59 17.41
CA VAL A 63 -3.26 5.12 18.61
C VAL A 63 -4.41 4.18 18.24
N LEU A 64 -4.40 2.98 18.84
CA LEU A 64 -5.47 2.00 18.74
C LEU A 64 -6.48 2.19 19.88
N THR A 65 -7.72 2.51 19.53
CA THR A 65 -8.76 2.94 20.46
C THR A 65 -9.84 1.87 20.67
N SER A 66 -10.47 1.83 21.86
CA SER A 66 -11.65 1.00 22.14
C SER A 66 -12.98 1.71 21.86
N GLY A 67 -12.95 3.02 21.61
CA GLY A 67 -14.09 3.78 21.06
C GLY A 67 -14.72 4.85 21.98
N ARG A 68 -14.16 5.13 23.16
CA ARG A 68 -14.73 6.11 24.10
C ARG A 68 -13.69 6.84 24.94
N ILE A 69 -12.82 7.67 24.36
CA ILE A 69 -11.99 8.59 25.18
C ILE A 69 -11.85 9.95 24.48
N GLU A 70 -11.86 11.01 25.31
CA GLU A 70 -11.53 12.39 24.95
C GLU A 70 -10.16 12.52 24.26
N ARG A 71 -10.03 13.57 23.45
CA ARG A 71 -8.80 13.89 22.74
C ARG A 71 -7.69 14.23 23.74
N VAL A 72 -6.84 13.27 24.07
CA VAL A 72 -5.51 13.56 24.63
C VAL A 72 -4.74 14.34 23.55
N GLY A 73 -4.37 15.58 23.86
CA GLY A 73 -3.66 16.50 22.96
C GLY A 73 -2.17 16.18 22.82
N ASP A 74 -1.80 14.91 22.73
CA ASP A 74 -0.41 14.53 22.49
C ASP A 74 -0.06 14.88 21.03
N PRO A 75 0.88 15.83 20.81
CA PRO A 75 1.19 16.33 19.47
C PRO A 75 1.84 15.28 18.57
N ARG A 76 2.32 14.17 19.14
CA ARG A 76 2.90 13.07 18.39
C ARG A 76 1.86 12.20 17.70
N ILE A 77 0.58 12.29 18.10
CA ILE A 77 -0.47 11.43 17.55
C ILE A 77 -0.80 11.85 16.11
N THR A 78 -0.33 11.06 15.15
CA THR A 78 -0.67 11.22 13.72
C THR A 78 -2.11 10.81 13.44
N GLY A 79 -2.65 9.85 14.20
CA GLY A 79 -4.03 9.41 14.03
C GLY A 79 -4.48 8.34 15.00
N ARG A 80 -5.79 8.04 14.93
CA ARG A 80 -6.48 7.08 15.80
C ARG A 80 -7.26 6.08 14.95
N VAL A 81 -7.20 4.81 15.32
CA VAL A 81 -7.93 3.71 14.66
C VAL A 81 -8.66 2.90 15.70
N LYS A 82 -9.87 2.42 15.39
CA LYS A 82 -10.62 1.54 16.30
C LYS A 82 -10.06 0.12 16.24
N ARG A 83 -10.01 -0.56 17.39
CA ARG A 83 -9.66 -1.99 17.48
C ARG A 83 -10.86 -2.90 17.15
N PRO A 84 -10.65 -4.05 16.49
CA PRO A 84 -9.41 -4.49 15.86
C PRO A 84 -9.09 -3.63 14.62
N ALA A 85 -7.84 -3.18 14.50
CA ALA A 85 -7.46 -2.23 13.47
C ALA A 85 -7.30 -2.89 12.09
N GLY A 86 -8.07 -2.40 11.11
CA GLY A 86 -7.99 -2.83 9.72
C GLY A 86 -6.69 -2.39 9.03
N LEU A 87 -6.32 -3.13 7.99
CA LEU A 87 -5.13 -2.80 7.20
C LEU A 87 -5.24 -1.40 6.57
N HIS A 88 -6.40 -1.06 6.03
CA HIS A 88 -6.61 0.18 5.30
C HIS A 88 -6.33 1.41 6.18
N GLU A 89 -6.91 1.43 7.38
CA GLU A 89 -6.76 2.54 8.32
C GLU A 89 -5.31 2.66 8.82
N ILE A 90 -4.68 1.53 9.17
CA ILE A 90 -3.30 1.53 9.66
C ILE A 90 -2.32 1.93 8.57
N TYR A 91 -2.46 1.38 7.36
CA TYR A 91 -1.61 1.72 6.22
C TYR A 91 -1.69 3.22 5.90
N LYS A 92 -2.89 3.80 5.83
CA LYS A 92 -3.06 5.23 5.57
C LYS A 92 -2.34 6.12 6.60
N LEU A 93 -2.40 5.75 7.88
CA LEU A 93 -1.72 6.49 8.94
C LEU A 93 -0.21 6.30 8.90
N LEU A 94 0.27 5.11 8.55
CA LEU A 94 1.70 4.86 8.33
C LEU A 94 2.23 5.74 7.19
N GLN A 95 1.51 5.83 6.06
CA GLN A 95 1.90 6.71 4.96
C GLN A 95 1.93 8.18 5.38
N THR A 96 0.89 8.63 6.10
CA THR A 96 0.83 10.01 6.61
C THR A 96 2.00 10.33 7.53
N ALA A 97 2.45 9.36 8.33
CA ALA A 97 3.55 9.55 9.27
C ALA A 97 4.95 9.44 8.61
N LEU A 98 5.08 8.65 7.54
CA LEU A 98 6.39 8.21 7.02
C LEU A 98 6.72 8.71 5.63
N GLU A 99 5.72 9.06 4.84
CA GLU A 99 5.90 9.45 3.44
C GLU A 99 5.72 10.97 3.31
N PRO A 100 6.69 11.70 2.71
CA PRO A 100 6.55 13.13 2.46
C PRO A 100 5.41 13.42 1.46
N ASN A 101 5.06 12.44 0.62
CA ASN A 101 3.93 12.48 -0.31
C ASN A 101 3.10 11.20 -0.14
N PRO A 102 2.22 11.13 0.88
CA PRO A 102 1.48 9.92 1.23
C PRO A 102 0.56 9.51 0.08
N ARG A 103 0.60 8.24 -0.29
CA ARG A 103 -0.33 7.72 -1.32
C ARG A 103 -1.72 7.54 -0.72
N ALA A 104 -2.75 7.67 -1.54
CA ALA A 104 -4.12 7.42 -1.09
C ALA A 104 -4.50 5.93 -1.09
N VAL A 105 -3.72 5.08 -1.79
CA VAL A 105 -4.06 3.69 -2.09
C VAL A 105 -2.82 2.79 -1.98
N PRO A 106 -2.93 1.60 -1.34
CA PRO A 106 -1.86 0.61 -1.29
C PRO A 106 -1.37 0.19 -2.66
N ARG A 107 -0.05 0.05 -2.80
CA ARG A 107 0.60 -0.52 -3.99
C ARG A 107 1.28 -1.82 -3.61
N VAL A 108 0.87 -2.89 -4.27
CA VAL A 108 1.27 -4.27 -4.01
C VAL A 108 2.42 -4.62 -4.97
N PRO A 109 3.64 -4.90 -4.47
CA PRO A 109 4.72 -5.42 -5.31
C PRO A 109 4.33 -6.77 -5.89
N ALA A 110 4.47 -6.98 -7.19
CA ALA A 110 4.04 -8.23 -7.83
C ALA A 110 4.87 -8.48 -9.09
N ARG A 111 4.74 -9.67 -9.69
CA ARG A 111 5.32 -9.95 -11.00
C ARG A 111 4.25 -10.62 -11.85
N LEU A 112 3.37 -9.80 -12.43
CA LEU A 112 2.20 -10.28 -13.18
C LEU A 112 2.41 -10.10 -14.67
N ALA A 113 1.86 -11.01 -15.48
CA ALA A 113 1.82 -10.82 -16.92
C ALA A 113 0.86 -9.66 -17.24
N GLY A 114 1.33 -8.73 -18.07
CA GLY A 114 0.58 -7.60 -18.56
C GLY A 114 0.63 -7.56 -20.08
N ARG A 115 -0.46 -7.16 -20.72
CA ARG A 115 -0.49 -6.85 -22.15
C ARG A 115 -1.16 -5.51 -22.36
N ALA A 116 -0.46 -4.58 -22.97
CA ALA A 116 -1.03 -3.30 -23.39
C ALA A 116 -1.44 -3.37 -24.86
N LEU A 117 -2.60 -2.80 -25.19
CA LEU A 117 -3.11 -2.64 -26.55
C LEU A 117 -3.44 -1.17 -26.78
N GLY A 118 -2.69 -0.54 -27.69
CA GLY A 118 -2.90 0.85 -28.10
C GLY A 118 -4.11 0.98 -29.02
N ASP A 119 -4.65 2.19 -29.10
CA ASP A 119 -5.79 2.50 -29.98
C ASP A 119 -5.45 2.36 -31.47
N ASP A 120 -4.17 2.43 -31.82
CA ASP A 120 -3.63 2.18 -33.16
C ASP A 120 -3.43 0.68 -33.48
N GLY A 121 -3.75 -0.20 -32.54
CA GLY A 121 -3.59 -1.65 -32.66
C GLY A 121 -2.18 -2.16 -32.32
N GLN A 122 -1.24 -1.29 -31.94
CA GLN A 122 0.03 -1.74 -31.39
C GLN A 122 -0.16 -2.47 -30.07
N HIS A 123 0.70 -3.44 -29.79
CA HIS A 123 0.65 -4.18 -28.54
C HIS A 123 2.02 -4.33 -27.92
N TRP A 124 2.04 -4.34 -26.59
CA TRP A 124 3.24 -4.50 -25.79
C TRP A 124 3.03 -5.61 -24.76
N GLU A 125 3.98 -6.53 -24.69
CA GLU A 125 4.04 -7.53 -23.63
C GLU A 125 4.85 -6.95 -22.46
N LEU A 126 4.23 -6.92 -21.29
CA LEU A 126 4.71 -6.22 -20.12
C LEU A 126 4.75 -7.14 -18.90
N VAL A 127 5.61 -6.81 -17.95
CA VAL A 127 5.60 -7.38 -16.61
C VAL A 127 5.16 -6.29 -15.65
N VAL A 128 4.06 -6.52 -14.94
CA VAL A 128 3.57 -5.62 -13.89
C VAL A 128 4.33 -5.92 -12.60
N GLU A 129 5.26 -5.02 -12.26
CA GLU A 129 6.15 -5.06 -11.10
C GLU A 129 5.47 -4.62 -9.80
N SER A 130 4.41 -3.81 -9.93
CA SER A 130 3.57 -3.45 -8.80
C SER A 130 2.20 -2.97 -9.26
N LEU A 131 1.16 -3.23 -8.48
CA LEU A 131 -0.23 -2.89 -8.81
C LEU A 131 -0.93 -2.17 -7.65
N SER A 132 -1.70 -1.14 -7.98
CA SER A 132 -2.60 -0.43 -7.05
C SER A 132 -3.93 -0.17 -7.75
N GLU A 133 -4.92 0.38 -7.04
CA GLU A 133 -6.22 0.72 -7.65
C GLU A 133 -6.15 1.86 -8.68
N ASN A 134 -5.06 2.64 -8.66
CA ASN A 134 -4.93 3.84 -9.49
C ASN A 134 -3.82 3.73 -10.53
N GLY A 135 -3.07 2.63 -10.56
CA GLY A 135 -1.95 2.50 -11.48
C GLY A 135 -1.02 1.35 -11.13
N CYS A 136 0.00 1.19 -11.95
CA CYS A 136 1.01 0.15 -11.78
C CYS A 136 2.41 0.64 -12.17
N LEU A 137 3.41 -0.17 -11.87
CA LEU A 137 4.75 -0.05 -12.44
C LEU A 137 4.96 -1.24 -13.37
N VAL A 138 5.46 -1.00 -14.58
CA VAL A 138 5.70 -2.05 -15.58
C VAL A 138 7.14 -2.02 -16.10
N SER A 139 7.60 -3.19 -16.56
CA SER A 139 8.83 -3.41 -17.30
C SER A 139 8.52 -4.23 -18.56
N GLY A 140 9.42 -4.26 -19.55
CA GLY A 140 9.24 -5.03 -20.78
C GLY A 140 10.39 -4.81 -21.76
N GLU A 141 10.52 -5.69 -22.76
CA GLU A 141 11.52 -5.52 -23.84
C GLU A 141 11.20 -4.32 -24.73
N GLN A 142 9.90 -4.05 -24.92
CA GLN A 142 9.38 -2.89 -25.63
C GLN A 142 8.32 -2.23 -24.76
N LEU A 143 8.46 -0.93 -24.56
CA LEU A 143 7.58 -0.14 -23.71
C LEU A 143 6.71 0.79 -24.56
N PRO A 144 5.44 1.02 -24.18
CA PRO A 144 4.60 2.03 -24.80
C PRO A 144 5.26 3.41 -24.72
N PRO A 145 5.11 4.27 -25.75
CA PRO A 145 5.59 5.64 -25.69
C PRO A 145 4.74 6.47 -24.71
N PHE A 146 5.30 7.59 -24.23
CA PHE A 146 4.68 8.41 -23.18
C PHE A 146 3.30 8.98 -23.53
N ASP A 147 3.07 9.25 -24.81
CA ASP A 147 1.87 9.85 -25.37
C ASP A 147 0.83 8.81 -25.81
N ALA A 148 1.12 7.52 -25.66
CA ALA A 148 0.16 6.47 -25.97
C ALA A 148 -0.90 6.34 -24.87
N ALA A 149 -2.16 6.43 -25.27
CA ALA A 149 -3.29 5.88 -24.54
C ALA A 149 -3.45 4.40 -24.95
N PHE A 150 -3.65 3.52 -23.97
CA PHE A 150 -3.81 2.10 -24.23
C PHE A 150 -4.68 1.41 -23.18
N THR A 151 -5.19 0.24 -23.52
CA THR A 151 -5.81 -0.66 -22.54
C THR A 151 -4.78 -1.64 -22.02
N LEU A 152 -4.49 -1.60 -20.73
CA LEU A 152 -3.67 -2.59 -20.04
C LEU A 152 -4.55 -3.74 -19.54
N THR A 153 -4.25 -4.96 -19.99
CA THR A 153 -4.79 -6.20 -19.41
C THR A 153 -3.76 -6.82 -18.48
N VAL A 154 -4.13 -7.05 -17.23
CA VAL A 154 -3.29 -7.71 -16.23
C VAL A 154 -3.87 -9.07 -15.89
N GLU A 155 -3.05 -10.11 -15.96
CA GLU A 155 -3.43 -11.46 -15.58
C GLU A 155 -2.99 -11.77 -14.15
N MET A 156 -3.95 -12.14 -13.31
CA MET A 156 -3.71 -12.55 -11.94
C MET A 156 -3.19 -13.99 -11.89
N PRO A 157 -2.41 -14.38 -10.86
CA PRO A 157 -1.85 -15.73 -10.76
C PRO A 157 -2.89 -16.86 -10.68
N TRP A 158 -4.16 -16.52 -10.42
CA TRP A 158 -5.29 -17.44 -10.37
C TRP A 158 -6.17 -17.40 -11.63
N GLY A 159 -5.68 -16.84 -12.74
CA GLY A 159 -6.33 -16.85 -14.06
C GLY A 159 -7.38 -15.75 -14.28
N GLU A 160 -7.73 -14.97 -13.25
CA GLU A 160 -8.60 -13.81 -13.43
C GLU A 160 -7.84 -12.70 -14.15
N ARG A 161 -8.52 -11.98 -15.06
CA ARG A 161 -7.93 -10.87 -15.81
C ARG A 161 -8.70 -9.59 -15.55
N ILE A 162 -7.99 -8.47 -15.56
CA ILE A 162 -8.60 -7.15 -15.52
C ILE A 162 -8.01 -6.27 -16.62
N SER A 163 -8.89 -5.60 -17.36
CA SER A 163 -8.50 -4.64 -18.40
C SER A 163 -8.87 -3.25 -17.94
N VAL A 164 -7.90 -2.34 -17.94
CA VAL A 164 -8.05 -0.95 -17.50
C VAL A 164 -7.42 -0.01 -18.52
N PRO A 165 -8.06 1.12 -18.87
CA PRO A 165 -7.39 2.17 -19.63
C PRO A 165 -6.25 2.75 -18.80
N ALA A 166 -5.12 2.98 -19.44
CA ALA A 166 -3.90 3.43 -18.79
C ALA A 166 -3.12 4.41 -19.67
N ASP A 167 -2.44 5.34 -19.00
CA ASP A 167 -1.52 6.30 -19.60
C ASP A 167 -0.17 6.20 -18.90
N VAL A 168 0.90 6.56 -19.61
CA VAL A 168 2.24 6.64 -19.01
C VAL A 168 2.37 7.96 -18.24
N ALA A 169 2.59 7.89 -16.93
CA ALA A 169 2.76 9.07 -16.07
C ALA A 169 4.23 9.47 -15.89
N TYR A 170 5.14 8.51 -15.79
CA TYR A 170 6.56 8.76 -15.56
C TYR A 170 7.44 7.58 -15.97
N GLU A 171 8.71 7.86 -16.20
CA GLU A 171 9.78 6.88 -16.41
C GLU A 171 10.62 6.71 -15.14
N GLN A 172 11.07 5.49 -14.88
CA GLN A 172 11.94 5.15 -13.75
C GLN A 172 13.01 4.13 -14.18
N GLY A 173 14.01 4.61 -14.92
CA GLY A 173 15.03 3.75 -15.53
C GLY A 173 14.44 2.98 -16.70
N ASP A 174 14.47 1.65 -16.63
CA ASP A 174 13.91 0.70 -17.60
C ASP A 174 12.43 0.36 -17.33
N ARG A 175 11.73 1.19 -16.56
CA ARG A 175 10.37 0.95 -16.08
C ARG A 175 9.47 2.15 -16.34
N LEU A 176 8.19 1.88 -16.56
CA LEU A 176 7.15 2.91 -16.68
C LEU A 176 6.19 2.86 -15.50
N GLY A 177 5.91 4.05 -14.95
CA GLY A 177 4.80 4.27 -14.05
C GLY A 177 3.53 4.57 -14.85
N LEU A 178 2.54 3.68 -14.73
CA LEU A 178 1.26 3.84 -15.40
C LEU A 178 0.20 4.31 -14.41
N VAL A 179 -0.72 5.12 -14.90
CA VAL A 179 -1.89 5.63 -14.18
C VAL A 179 -3.15 5.16 -14.89
N PHE A 180 -4.16 4.74 -14.11
CA PHE A 180 -5.41 4.24 -14.66
C PHE A 180 -6.44 5.37 -14.77
N HIS A 181 -6.93 5.61 -15.99
CA HIS A 181 -7.89 6.66 -16.30
C HIS A 181 -9.20 6.07 -16.85
N GLY A 182 -10.28 6.85 -16.81
CA GLY A 182 -11.57 6.44 -17.40
C GLY A 182 -12.21 5.17 -16.83
N ILE A 183 -11.70 4.62 -15.73
CA ILE A 183 -12.17 3.35 -15.17
C ILE A 183 -13.60 3.50 -14.62
N THR A 184 -14.49 2.60 -15.02
CA THR A 184 -15.85 2.54 -14.45
C THR A 184 -15.80 2.20 -12.96
N LEU A 185 -16.81 2.62 -12.20
CA LEU A 185 -16.90 2.32 -10.76
C LEU A 185 -16.88 0.79 -10.49
N GLY A 186 -17.49 0.00 -11.37
CA GLY A 186 -17.48 -1.47 -11.29
C GLY A 186 -16.07 -2.04 -11.45
N ALA A 187 -15.36 -1.62 -12.50
CA ALA A 187 -14.00 -2.05 -12.75
C ALA A 187 -13.03 -1.59 -11.65
N ARG A 188 -13.17 -0.36 -11.13
CA ARG A 188 -12.39 0.11 -9.98
C ARG A 188 -12.62 -0.74 -8.74
N ARG A 189 -13.86 -1.11 -8.43
CA ARG A 189 -14.18 -2.02 -7.32
C ARG A 189 -13.61 -3.42 -7.52
N GLN A 190 -13.61 -3.93 -8.76
CA GLN A 190 -12.98 -5.20 -9.08
C GLN A 190 -11.47 -5.12 -8.89
N LEU A 191 -10.81 -4.09 -9.42
CA LEU A 191 -9.38 -3.86 -9.26
C LEU A 191 -8.98 -3.78 -7.78
N ALA A 192 -9.75 -3.04 -6.97
CA ALA A 192 -9.56 -2.98 -5.52
C ALA A 192 -9.60 -4.37 -4.87
N LYS A 193 -10.61 -5.19 -5.20
CA LYS A 193 -10.69 -6.58 -4.72
C LYS A 193 -9.50 -7.41 -5.16
N LEU A 194 -9.02 -7.25 -6.39
CA LEU A 194 -7.86 -7.99 -6.89
C LEU A 194 -6.57 -7.56 -6.22
N VAL A 195 -6.36 -6.27 -6.01
CA VAL A 195 -5.21 -5.72 -5.27
C VAL A 195 -5.19 -6.27 -3.84
N VAL A 196 -6.33 -6.28 -3.15
CA VAL A 196 -6.45 -6.87 -1.80
C VAL A 196 -6.15 -8.37 -1.82
N LYS A 197 -6.77 -9.12 -2.75
CA LYS A 197 -6.56 -10.57 -2.88
C LYS A 197 -5.11 -10.92 -3.25
N LEU A 198 -4.46 -10.08 -4.06
CA LEU A 198 -3.05 -10.22 -4.43
C LEU A 198 -2.18 -10.01 -3.19
N LEU A 199 -2.45 -8.96 -2.41
CA LEU A 199 -1.76 -8.67 -1.17
C LEU A 199 -1.89 -9.81 -0.14
N GLU A 200 -3.06 -10.43 -0.04
CA GLU A 200 -3.31 -11.59 0.82
C GLU A 200 -2.45 -12.82 0.44
N ARG A 201 -2.12 -12.97 -0.84
CA ARG A 201 -1.42 -14.13 -1.41
C ARG A 201 0.09 -14.00 -1.58
N LEU A 202 0.58 -12.76 -1.58
CA LEU A 202 1.64 -12.24 -0.72
C LEU A 202 2.72 -13.13 -0.09
#